data_AF-A0A8C6LEZ1-F1
#
_entry.id   AF-A0A8C6LEZ1-F1
#
_cell.length_a   1.000
_cell.length_b   1.000
_cell.length_c   1.000
_cell.angle_alpha   90.00
_cell.angle_beta   90.00
_cell.angle_gamma   90.00
#
_symmetry.space_group_name_H-M   'P 1'
#
loop_
_entity.id
_entity.type
_entity.pdbx_description
1 polymer ?
#
loop_
_entity_poly.entity_id
_entity_poly.type
_entity_poly.pdbx_seq_one_letter_code
_entity_poly.pdbx_strand_id
1 'polypeptide(L)'
;MTNRMVVAQPQPVMDYQNSQEWGTGICDCCQDVKSCCFAFWCCPCFACITSRDYGEHLCTPLLEIFGFGCIAPITMSMRVAMRHRYGIKGTIPKDCVYSTFCVPCSWCQMSREMKRRKIQIVLVNAKTS
;
A
#
# COMPACT_ATOMS: atom_id res chain seq x y z
N MET A 1 -39.50 30.89 -29.12
CA MET A 1 -39.08 29.93 -28.09
C MET A 1 -37.62 29.60 -28.35
N THR A 2 -36.71 30.09 -27.51
CA THR A 2 -35.26 29.95 -27.72
C THR A 2 -34.80 28.64 -27.11
N ASN A 3 -34.45 27.66 -27.93
CA ASN A 3 -33.93 26.38 -27.46
C ASN A 3 -32.51 26.57 -26.92
N ARG A 4 -32.35 26.45 -25.59
CA ARG A 4 -31.05 26.48 -24.94
C ARG A 4 -30.41 25.09 -25.09
N MET A 5 -29.50 24.94 -26.04
CA MET A 5 -28.64 23.75 -26.09
C MET A 5 -27.71 23.77 -24.86
N VAL A 6 -27.93 22.84 -23.94
CA VAL A 6 -27.01 22.54 -22.86
C VAL A 6 -26.03 21.51 -23.38
N VAL A 7 -24.85 21.96 -23.81
CA VAL A 7 -23.74 21.07 -24.15
C VAL A 7 -23.20 20.53 -22.83
N ALA A 8 -23.56 19.28 -22.50
CA ALA A 8 -22.96 18.57 -21.38
C ALA A 8 -21.50 18.28 -21.73
N GLN A 9 -20.56 18.92 -21.04
CA GLN A 9 -19.14 18.61 -21.18
C GLN A 9 -18.92 17.16 -20.74
N PRO A 10 -18.17 16.33 -21.51
CA PRO A 10 -17.79 15.00 -21.05
C PRO A 10 -17.02 15.20 -19.75
N GLN A 11 -17.64 14.81 -18.64
CA GLN A 11 -16.94 14.83 -17.36
C GLN A 11 -15.76 13.88 -17.52
N PRO A 12 -14.53 14.28 -17.13
CA PRO A 12 -13.46 13.31 -17.01
C PRO A 12 -13.99 12.25 -16.05
N VAL A 13 -14.31 11.08 -16.59
CA VAL A 13 -14.50 9.90 -15.77
C VAL A 13 -13.13 9.69 -15.16
N MET A 14 -12.96 10.20 -13.95
CA MET A 14 -11.97 9.69 -13.04
C MET A 14 -12.31 8.21 -12.94
N ASP A 15 -11.67 7.39 -13.76
CA ASP A 15 -11.56 5.96 -13.49
C ASP A 15 -10.69 5.89 -12.24
N TYR A 16 -11.32 6.20 -11.11
CA TYR A 16 -10.84 5.78 -9.83
C TYR A 16 -10.98 4.27 -9.94
N GLN A 17 -9.92 3.61 -10.41
CA GLN A 17 -9.62 2.21 -10.15
C GLN A 17 -9.47 2.11 -8.63
N ASN A 18 -10.61 2.24 -7.93
CA ASN A 18 -10.77 2.09 -6.51
C ASN A 18 -10.89 0.58 -6.37
N SER A 19 -9.84 -0.14 -6.78
CA SER A 19 -9.76 -1.54 -6.40
C SER A 19 -9.78 -1.46 -4.88
N GLN A 20 -10.92 -1.85 -4.31
CA GLN A 20 -11.09 -1.94 -2.86
C GLN A 20 -10.32 -3.15 -2.34
N GLU A 21 -9.24 -3.52 -3.01
CA GLU A 21 -8.45 -4.71 -2.87
C GLU A 21 -6.99 -4.30 -3.03
N TRP A 22 -6.11 -5.09 -2.44
CA TRP A 22 -4.68 -4.93 -2.62
C TRP A 22 -4.33 -5.13 -4.08
N GLY A 23 -3.43 -4.29 -4.57
CA GLY A 23 -3.05 -4.34 -5.96
C GLY A 23 -2.20 -5.57 -6.34
N THR A 24 -1.55 -6.21 -5.38
CA THR A 24 -0.81 -7.47 -5.56
C THR A 24 -1.16 -8.44 -4.43
N GLY A 25 -0.99 -9.74 -4.69
CA GLY A 25 -1.02 -10.75 -3.65
C GLY A 25 0.14 -10.62 -2.65
N ILE A 26 0.03 -11.29 -1.51
CA ILE A 26 1.07 -11.22 -0.47
C ILE A 26 2.36 -11.93 -0.91
N CYS A 27 2.23 -13.09 -1.57
CA CYS A 27 3.34 -13.89 -2.09
C CYS A 27 3.74 -13.53 -3.53
N ASP A 28 3.36 -12.34 -4.02
CA ASP A 28 3.68 -11.89 -5.38
C ASP A 28 5.13 -11.37 -5.49
N CYS A 29 6.04 -12.07 -4.81
CA CYS A 29 7.44 -11.70 -4.61
C CYS A 29 8.26 -11.71 -5.91
N CYS A 30 7.78 -12.41 -6.94
CA CYS A 30 8.42 -12.49 -8.25
C CYS A 30 8.37 -11.17 -9.04
N GLN A 31 7.46 -10.25 -8.70
CA GLN A 31 7.36 -8.95 -9.39
C GLN A 31 8.47 -7.97 -9.00
N ASP A 32 9.04 -8.11 -7.79
CA ASP A 32 10.11 -7.24 -7.27
C ASP A 32 11.10 -8.07 -6.43
N VAL A 33 11.81 -8.99 -7.11
CA VAL A 33 12.73 -9.94 -6.47
C VAL A 33 13.80 -9.23 -5.64
N LYS A 34 14.34 -8.10 -6.13
CA LYS A 34 15.35 -7.32 -5.40
C LYS A 34 14.82 -6.80 -4.06
N SER A 35 13.61 -6.23 -4.06
CA SER A 35 12.95 -5.74 -2.84
C SER A 35 12.58 -6.88 -1.91
N CYS A 36 12.14 -8.03 -2.44
CA CYS A 36 11.84 -9.21 -1.64
C CYS A 36 13.09 -9.83 -1.00
N CYS A 37 14.19 -9.96 -1.75
CA CYS A 37 15.47 -10.43 -1.20
C CYS A 37 15.99 -9.45 -0.15
N PHE A 38 15.84 -8.14 -0.35
CA PHE A 38 16.25 -7.14 0.63
C PHE A 38 15.35 -7.15 1.89
N ALA A 39 14.04 -7.35 1.74
CA ALA A 39 13.12 -7.52 2.87
C ALA A 39 13.40 -8.81 3.64
N PHE A 40 13.80 -9.89 2.97
CA PHE A 40 14.17 -11.16 3.60
C PHE A 40 15.52 -11.06 4.32
N TRP A 41 16.52 -10.45 3.68
CA TRP A 41 17.90 -10.38 4.19
C TRP A 41 18.11 -9.25 5.21
N CYS A 42 17.44 -8.10 5.05
CA CYS A 42 17.36 -7.02 6.04
C CYS A 42 15.92 -6.49 6.21
N CYS A 43 15.05 -7.30 6.81
CA CYS A 43 13.70 -6.88 7.21
C CYS A 43 13.66 -5.56 8.00
N PRO A 44 14.54 -5.31 9.01
CA PRO A 44 14.58 -4.03 9.72
C PRO A 44 14.78 -2.83 8.80
N CYS A 45 15.82 -2.90 7.95
CA CYS A 45 16.17 -1.82 7.04
C CYS A 45 15.00 -1.50 6.12
N PHE A 46 14.39 -2.54 5.55
CA PHE A 46 13.30 -2.40 4.59
C PHE A 46 12.02 -1.86 5.24
N ALA A 47 11.66 -2.34 6.42
CA ALA A 47 10.52 -1.84 7.17
C ALA A 47 10.72 -0.37 7.57
N CYS A 48 11.92 0.02 8.03
CA CYS A 48 12.24 1.43 8.32
C CYS A 48 12.11 2.34 7.10
N ILE A 49 12.65 1.92 5.95
CA ILE A 49 12.54 2.69 4.69
C ILE A 49 11.07 2.81 4.27
N THR A 50 10.32 1.71 4.33
CA THR A 50 8.91 1.67 3.94
C THR A 50 8.05 2.55 4.86
N SER A 51 8.26 2.51 6.17
CA SER A 51 7.58 3.40 7.13
C SER A 51 7.93 4.87 6.91
N ARG A 52 9.21 5.18 6.65
CA ARG A 52 9.62 6.55 6.31
C ARG A 52 8.90 7.05 5.06
N ASP A 53 8.81 6.22 4.04
CA ASP A 53 8.15 6.56 2.78
C ASP A 53 6.62 6.72 2.94
N TYR A 54 6.03 6.01 3.91
CA TYR A 54 4.62 6.19 4.31
C TYR A 54 4.37 7.49 5.10
N GLY A 55 5.42 8.04 5.71
CA GLY A 55 5.39 9.26 6.54
C GLY A 55 5.39 9.00 8.05
N GLU A 56 5.77 7.80 8.49
CA GLU A 56 5.77 7.38 9.90
C GLU A 56 7.18 7.39 10.51
N HIS A 57 7.27 7.45 11.84
CA HIS A 57 8.56 7.49 12.54
C HIS A 57 9.35 6.18 12.36
N LEU A 58 10.66 6.35 12.10
CA LEU A 58 11.62 5.28 11.82
C LEU A 58 11.74 4.23 12.94
N CYS A 59 11.39 4.61 14.18
CA CYS A 59 11.47 3.76 15.35
C CYS A 59 10.35 2.72 15.44
N THR A 60 9.25 2.89 14.71
CA THR A 60 8.09 2.01 14.82
C THR A 60 8.39 0.56 14.45
N PRO A 61 9.07 0.20 13.33
CA PRO A 61 9.32 -1.20 13.00
C PRO A 61 10.45 -1.84 13.81
N LEU A 62 11.33 -1.04 14.44
CA LEU A 62 12.43 -1.55 15.28
C LEU A 62 11.92 -2.20 16.57
N LEU A 63 10.79 -1.72 17.10
CA LEU A 63 10.15 -2.27 18.29
C LEU A 63 9.58 -3.69 18.07
N GLU A 64 9.27 -4.04 16.82
CA GLU A 64 8.78 -5.38 16.47
C GLU A 64 9.86 -6.45 16.48
N ILE A 65 11.12 -6.08 16.20
CA ILE A 65 12.21 -7.03 16.00
C ILE A 65 12.78 -7.53 17.33
N PHE A 66 12.69 -6.72 18.38
CA PHE A 66 13.02 -7.15 19.75
C PHE A 66 11.88 -7.96 20.41
N GLY A 67 10.69 -7.96 19.81
CA GLY A 67 9.54 -8.74 20.25
C GLY A 67 9.46 -10.09 19.55
N PHE A 68 9.96 -11.15 20.19
CA PHE A 68 9.79 -12.55 19.75
C PHE A 68 8.33 -13.01 19.96
N GLY A 69 7.38 -12.37 19.28
CA GLY A 69 5.95 -12.65 19.39
C GLY A 69 5.39 -13.30 18.14
N CYS A 70 4.42 -14.21 18.30
CA CYS A 70 3.63 -14.75 17.18
C CYS A 70 2.79 -13.66 16.47
N ILE A 71 2.66 -12.49 17.07
CA ILE A 71 1.89 -11.37 16.55
C ILE A 71 2.89 -10.27 16.24
N ALA A 72 2.83 -9.77 15.00
CA ALA A 72 3.52 -8.58 14.55
C ALA A 72 2.54 -7.37 14.66
N PRO A 73 2.46 -6.69 15.82
CA PRO A 73 1.46 -5.65 16.08
C PRO A 73 1.64 -4.38 15.25
N ILE A 74 2.88 -4.04 14.88
CA ILE A 74 3.24 -2.85 14.10
C ILE A 74 3.00 -3.12 12.62
N THR A 75 3.42 -4.27 12.10
CA THR A 75 3.08 -4.70 10.73
C THR A 75 1.57 -4.73 10.55
N MET A 76 0.84 -5.26 11.55
CA MET A 76 -0.62 -5.22 11.64
C MET A 76 -1.18 -3.79 11.60
N SER A 77 -0.70 -2.91 12.49
CA SER A 77 -1.22 -1.54 12.59
C SER A 77 -0.96 -0.76 11.30
N MET A 78 0.20 -0.93 10.70
CA MET A 78 0.55 -0.31 9.42
C MET A 78 -0.31 -0.83 8.27
N ARG A 79 -0.60 -2.14 8.24
CA ARG A 79 -1.51 -2.72 7.25
C ARG A 79 -2.93 -2.18 7.40
N VAL A 80 -3.43 -2.07 8.63
CA VAL A 80 -4.75 -1.48 8.93
C VAL A 80 -4.78 0.01 8.56
N ALA A 81 -3.73 0.78 8.90
CA ALA A 81 -3.61 2.19 8.56
C ALA A 81 -3.65 2.41 7.04
N MET A 82 -2.90 1.60 6.27
CA MET A 82 -2.96 1.65 4.81
C MET A 82 -4.35 1.29 4.28
N ARG A 83 -5.00 0.25 4.82
CA ARG A 83 -6.35 -0.13 4.40
C ARG A 83 -7.36 0.99 4.61
N HIS A 84 -7.27 1.68 5.74
CA HIS A 84 -8.11 2.83 6.04
C HIS A 84 -7.80 4.02 5.13
N ARG A 85 -6.52 4.36 4.94
CA ARG A 85 -6.08 5.48 4.09
C ARG A 85 -6.39 5.29 2.61
N TYR A 86 -6.34 4.04 2.13
CA TYR A 86 -6.49 3.69 0.73
C TYR A 86 -7.84 3.06 0.36
N GLY A 87 -8.75 2.89 1.33
CA GLY A 87 -10.08 2.33 1.08
C GLY A 87 -10.10 0.84 0.71
N ILE A 88 -9.13 0.06 1.19
CA ILE A 88 -8.99 -1.38 0.87
C ILE A 88 -9.91 -2.20 1.81
N LYS A 89 -10.78 -3.05 1.25
CA LYS A 89 -11.68 -3.99 1.96
C LYS A 89 -10.96 -5.21 2.51
N GLY A 90 -11.46 -5.74 3.63
CA GLY A 90 -10.85 -6.81 4.41
C GLY A 90 -11.08 -6.64 5.90
N THR A 91 -10.52 -7.56 6.70
CA THR A 91 -10.86 -7.70 8.12
C THR A 91 -9.60 -7.85 8.97
N ILE A 92 -9.67 -7.40 10.23
CA ILE A 92 -8.56 -7.45 11.19
C ILE A 92 -8.00 -8.88 11.35
N PRO A 93 -8.81 -9.96 11.44
CA PRO A 93 -8.27 -11.32 11.53
C PRO A 93 -7.45 -11.71 10.29
N LYS A 94 -7.87 -11.28 9.09
CA LYS A 94 -7.09 -11.51 7.87
C LYS A 94 -5.78 -10.74 7.93
N ASP A 95 -5.81 -9.49 8.37
CA ASP A 95 -4.60 -8.68 8.54
C ASP A 95 -3.62 -9.34 9.51
N CYS A 96 -4.12 -9.99 10.57
CA CYS A 96 -3.31 -10.71 11.56
C CYS A 96 -2.63 -11.93 10.94
N VAL A 97 -3.40 -12.78 10.27
CA VAL A 97 -2.85 -13.98 9.60
C VAL A 97 -1.78 -13.59 8.57
N TYR A 98 -2.03 -12.56 7.77
CA TYR A 98 -1.08 -12.12 6.75
C TYR A 98 0.20 -11.52 7.36
N SER A 99 0.06 -10.73 8.44
CA SER A 99 1.19 -10.14 9.14
C SER A 99 2.05 -11.20 9.84
N THR A 100 1.43 -12.26 10.39
CA THR A 100 2.13 -13.35 11.08
C THR A 100 2.72 -14.40 10.12
N PHE A 101 2.06 -14.70 8.99
CA PHE A 101 2.50 -15.75 8.07
C PHE A 101 3.83 -15.43 7.39
N CYS A 102 3.97 -14.20 6.87
CA CYS A 102 5.21 -13.71 6.27
C CYS A 102 5.30 -12.19 6.43
N VAL A 103 5.98 -11.76 7.49
CA VAL A 103 6.27 -10.34 7.76
C VAL A 103 6.95 -9.66 6.55
N PRO A 104 8.05 -10.18 5.95
CA PRO A 104 8.70 -9.49 4.84
C PRO A 104 7.81 -9.39 3.60
N CYS A 105 6.99 -10.42 3.32
CA CYS A 105 6.03 -10.41 2.21
C CYS A 105 4.95 -9.34 2.42
N SER A 106 4.45 -9.20 3.66
CA SER A 106 3.50 -8.14 4.04
C SER A 106 4.09 -6.75 3.78
N TRP A 107 5.33 -6.51 4.20
CA TRP A 107 6.01 -5.24 3.94
C TRP A 107 6.24 -5.00 2.44
N CYS A 108 6.59 -6.03 1.67
CA CYS A 108 6.73 -5.90 0.22
C CYS A 108 5.40 -5.55 -0.46
N GLN A 109 4.30 -6.21 -0.06
CA GLN A 109 2.96 -5.90 -0.55
C GLN A 109 2.62 -4.43 -0.30
N MET A 110 2.84 -3.96 0.93
CA MET A 110 2.60 -2.58 1.34
C MET A 110 3.46 -1.57 0.58
N SER A 111 4.75 -1.86 0.41
CA SER A 111 5.69 -1.01 -0.35
C SER A 111 5.26 -0.86 -1.82
N ARG A 112 4.88 -1.97 -2.47
CA ARG A 112 4.36 -1.94 -3.85
C ARG A 112 3.05 -1.16 -3.95
N GLU A 113 2.17 -1.32 -2.96
CA GLU A 113 0.89 -0.60 -2.94
C GLU A 113 1.09 0.92 -2.82
N MET A 114 1.99 1.36 -1.93
CA MET A 114 2.36 2.77 -1.83
C MET A 114 2.91 3.31 -3.15
N LYS A 115 3.83 2.58 -3.79
CA LYS A 115 4.42 2.98 -5.07
C LYS A 115 3.36 3.10 -6.16
N ARG A 116 2.46 2.13 -6.26
CA ARG A 116 1.35 2.13 -7.22
C ARG A 116 0.45 3.35 -7.04
N ARG A 117 0.03 3.64 -5.81
CA ARG A 117 -0.87 4.76 -5.51
C ARG A 117 -0.18 6.12 -5.63
N LYS A 118 1.12 6.21 -5.33
CA LYS A 118 1.94 7.41 -5.58
C LYS A 118 2.04 7.73 -7.07
N ILE A 119 2.22 6.72 -7.93
CA ILE A 119 2.28 6.89 -9.38
C ILE A 119 0.94 7.39 -9.96
N GLN A 120 -0.20 6.90 -9.45
CA GLN A 120 -1.52 7.37 -9.88
C GLN A 120 -1.75 8.87 -9.59
N ILE A 121 -1.28 9.37 -8.44
CA ILE A 121 -1.39 10.81 -8.10
C ILE A 121 -0.52 11.68 -9.03
N VAL A 122 0.58 11.16 -9.56
CA VAL A 122 1.50 11.89 -10.45
C VAL A 122 1.05 11.86 -11.93
N LEU A 123 0.23 10.89 -12.34
CA LEU A 123 -0.14 10.68 -13.75
C LEU A 123 -1.32 11.52 -14.29
N VAL A 124 -1.92 12.40 -13.50
CA VAL A 124 -3.04 13.25 -13.97
C VAL A 124 -2.55 14.56 -14.64
N ASN A 125 -1.26 14.91 -14.53
CA ASN A 125 -0.74 16.18 -15.06
C ASN A 125 -0.07 16.09 -16.45
N ALA A 126 -0.06 14.92 -17.11
CA ALA A 126 0.70 14.71 -18.35
C ALA A 126 -0.14 14.64 -19.65
N LYS A 127 -1.43 14.98 -19.61
CA LYS A 127 -2.31 14.99 -20.80
C LYS A 127 -2.92 16.36 -21.13
N THR A 128 -2.27 17.45 -20.69
CA THR A 128 -2.61 18.81 -21.12
C THR A 128 -1.34 19.63 -21.32
N SER A 129 -0.62 19.39 -22.41
CA SER A 129 0.35 20.33 -22.99
C SER A 129 0.34 20.18 -24.49
#